data_AF-A0A3D4B610-F1
#
_entry.id   AF-A0A3D4B610-F1
#
_cell.length_a   1.000
_cell.length_b   1.000
_cell.length_c   1.000
_cell.angle_alpha   90.00
_cell.angle_beta   90.00
_cell.angle_gamma   90.00
#
_symmetry.space_group_name_H-M   'P 1'
#
loop_
_entity.id
_entity.type
_entity.pdbx_description
1 polymer ?
#
loop_
_entity_poly.entity_id
_entity_poly.type
_entity_poly.pdbx_seq_one_letter_code
_entity_poly.pdbx_strand_id
1 'polypeptide(L)'
;ARRYRNPVYQRLALWDKTLGQIQKTRYVSPGGEQMLFELGGYACVWFDPEVPHQTDISALSWHFPSVHEVYARVSWNPGDLLTGIRGQQVIVHAGGRTVLKGNAFSDTAEVHTEPFVASESGDTAVLRCDYETDNLVVVLHRHGRCLVQRRSSEDWTWTCQGSPDFGPDWLSWENGVVLTVVQGTVKDWRPGAFREEIVVGNGLLVLEDPAPATESILSIQPSNRGQIVVEVRIEKH
;
A
#
# COMPACT_ATOMS: atom_id res chain seq x y z
N ALA A 1 -15.54 -22.99 -9.65
CA ALA A 1 -16.88 -22.47 -9.30
C ALA A 1 -17.06 -22.28 -7.80
N ARG A 2 -17.10 -23.33 -6.96
CA ARG A 2 -17.40 -23.21 -5.51
C ARG A 2 -16.42 -22.33 -4.68
N ARG A 3 -15.12 -22.29 -5.06
CA ARG A 3 -14.08 -21.43 -4.44
C ARG A 3 -14.27 -19.92 -4.68
N TYR A 4 -15.04 -19.54 -5.70
CA TYR A 4 -15.26 -18.14 -6.10
C TYR A 4 -16.56 -17.54 -5.52
N ARG A 5 -17.38 -18.36 -4.86
CA ARG A 5 -18.56 -17.92 -4.07
C ARG A 5 -18.14 -17.43 -2.67
N ASN A 6 -17.05 -16.68 -2.57
CA ASN A 6 -16.62 -16.07 -1.32
C ASN A 6 -17.16 -14.63 -1.28
N PRO A 7 -17.94 -14.25 -0.26
CA PRO A 7 -18.46 -12.89 -0.11
C PRO A 7 -17.41 -11.78 -0.17
N VAL A 8 -16.14 -12.05 0.18
CA VAL A 8 -15.07 -11.05 0.08
C VAL A 8 -14.80 -10.65 -1.35
N TYR A 9 -14.82 -11.59 -2.29
CA TYR A 9 -14.66 -11.27 -3.71
C TYR A 9 -15.86 -10.48 -4.24
N GLN A 10 -17.08 -10.76 -3.75
CA GLN A 10 -18.27 -9.96 -4.07
C GLN A 10 -18.18 -8.54 -3.53
N ARG A 11 -17.77 -8.38 -2.25
CA ARG A 11 -17.61 -7.08 -1.60
C ARG A 11 -16.54 -6.24 -2.28
N LEU A 12 -15.40 -6.84 -2.63
CA LEU A 12 -14.34 -6.15 -3.38
C LEU A 12 -14.79 -5.75 -4.79
N ALA A 13 -15.54 -6.61 -5.49
CA ALA A 13 -16.11 -6.28 -6.80
C ALA A 13 -17.12 -5.12 -6.74
N LEU A 14 -17.86 -4.98 -5.64
CA LEU A 14 -18.83 -3.88 -5.41
C LEU A 14 -18.18 -2.54 -5.06
N TRP A 15 -16.90 -2.51 -4.69
CA TRP A 15 -16.17 -1.26 -4.46
C TRP A 15 -15.88 -0.54 -5.78
N ASP A 16 -15.93 -1.27 -6.89
CA ASP A 16 -15.86 -0.73 -8.22
C ASP A 16 -17.28 -0.52 -8.77
N LYS A 17 -17.72 0.74 -8.86
CA LYS A 17 -19.06 1.11 -9.37
C LYS A 17 -19.23 0.84 -10.89
N THR A 18 -18.32 0.12 -11.54
CA THR A 18 -18.18 0.18 -13.00
C THR A 18 -18.03 -1.17 -13.70
N LEU A 19 -18.78 -2.21 -13.35
CA LEU A 19 -18.74 -3.52 -14.06
C LEU A 19 -18.79 -3.44 -15.62
N GLY A 20 -19.21 -2.32 -16.22
CA GLY A 20 -19.08 -2.04 -17.67
C GLY A 20 -17.86 -1.22 -18.16
N GLN A 21 -17.08 -0.57 -17.28
CA GLN A 21 -15.85 0.16 -17.64
C GLN A 21 -14.55 -0.65 -17.44
N ILE A 22 -14.57 -1.73 -16.64
CA ILE A 22 -13.39 -2.56 -16.29
C ILE A 22 -12.90 -3.46 -17.46
N GLN A 23 -13.49 -3.34 -18.65
CA GLN A 23 -12.96 -4.02 -19.85
C GLN A 23 -11.87 -3.19 -20.55
N LYS A 24 -11.77 -1.90 -20.24
CA LYS A 24 -10.82 -0.98 -20.88
C LYS A 24 -10.00 -0.32 -19.80
N THR A 25 -8.70 -0.58 -19.78
CA THR A 25 -7.83 0.29 -19.01
C THR A 25 -7.62 1.59 -19.81
N ARG A 26 -7.30 2.67 -19.10
CA ARG A 26 -6.88 3.93 -19.73
C ARG A 26 -5.51 3.81 -20.39
N TYR A 27 -4.69 2.82 -20.00
CA TYR A 27 -3.35 2.68 -20.53
C TYR A 27 -3.36 2.29 -22.01
N VAL A 28 -2.42 2.87 -22.76
CA VAL A 28 -2.25 2.63 -24.20
C VAL A 28 -0.85 2.07 -24.48
N SER A 29 -0.73 1.17 -25.45
CA SER A 29 0.57 0.71 -25.94
C SER A 29 1.31 1.85 -26.64
N PRO A 30 2.63 1.74 -26.88
CA PRO A 30 3.36 2.70 -27.71
C PRO A 30 2.82 2.80 -29.15
N GLY A 31 2.06 1.80 -29.61
CA GLY A 31 1.37 1.79 -30.90
C GLY A 31 0.00 2.49 -30.89
N GLY A 32 -0.44 3.02 -29.75
CA GLY A 32 -1.73 3.68 -29.57
C GLY A 32 -2.90 2.73 -29.34
N GLU A 33 -2.63 1.45 -29.09
CA GLU A 33 -3.67 0.47 -28.82
C GLU A 33 -4.07 0.53 -27.35
N GLN A 34 -5.35 0.73 -27.07
CA GLN A 34 -5.86 0.71 -25.70
C GLN A 34 -5.79 -0.71 -25.14
N MET A 35 -5.15 -0.87 -23.99
CA MET A 35 -5.09 -2.17 -23.34
C MET A 35 -6.48 -2.53 -22.79
N LEU A 36 -6.89 -3.76 -23.02
CA LEU A 36 -8.03 -4.35 -22.35
C LEU A 36 -7.48 -5.05 -21.10
N PHE A 37 -8.18 -4.98 -19.98
CA PHE A 37 -7.87 -5.64 -18.70
C PHE A 37 -6.96 -4.90 -17.69
N GLU A 38 -7.61 -4.25 -16.71
CA GLU A 38 -7.11 -4.11 -15.34
C GLU A 38 -7.99 -5.00 -14.45
N LEU A 39 -7.60 -6.26 -14.19
CA LEU A 39 -8.26 -7.21 -13.26
C LEU A 39 -9.76 -7.58 -13.47
N GLY A 40 -10.51 -6.90 -14.34
CA GLY A 40 -11.96 -7.05 -14.49
C GLY A 40 -12.46 -8.38 -15.03
N GLY A 41 -11.63 -9.07 -15.82
CA GLY A 41 -11.97 -10.40 -16.33
C GLY A 41 -12.25 -11.40 -15.20
N TYR A 42 -11.54 -11.26 -14.09
CA TYR A 42 -11.76 -12.09 -12.92
C TYR A 42 -12.96 -11.64 -12.09
N ALA A 43 -13.17 -10.33 -11.90
CA ALA A 43 -14.34 -9.81 -11.19
C ALA A 43 -15.66 -10.20 -11.87
N CYS A 44 -15.74 -10.18 -13.20
CA CYS A 44 -16.92 -10.62 -13.96
C CYS A 44 -17.15 -12.14 -13.90
N VAL A 45 -16.08 -12.95 -13.84
CA VAL A 45 -16.16 -14.42 -13.71
C VAL A 45 -16.45 -14.85 -12.27
N TRP A 46 -16.13 -14.01 -11.29
CA TRP A 46 -16.30 -14.29 -9.87
C TRP A 46 -17.53 -13.64 -9.26
N PHE A 47 -18.10 -12.59 -9.86
CA PHE A 47 -19.33 -11.96 -9.38
C PHE A 47 -20.52 -12.90 -9.54
N ASP A 48 -21.15 -13.24 -8.43
CA ASP A 48 -22.32 -14.12 -8.37
C ASP A 48 -23.39 -13.39 -7.56
N PRO A 49 -24.45 -12.87 -8.22
CA PRO A 49 -25.48 -12.08 -7.56
C PRO A 49 -26.31 -12.89 -6.55
N GLU A 50 -26.20 -14.23 -6.57
CA GLU A 50 -26.83 -15.11 -5.56
C GLU A 50 -26.03 -15.18 -4.25
N VAL A 51 -24.80 -14.65 -4.21
CA VAL A 51 -23.94 -14.65 -3.02
C VAL A 51 -24.11 -13.33 -2.26
N PRO A 52 -24.51 -13.35 -0.98
CA PRO A 52 -24.58 -12.15 -0.16
C PRO A 52 -23.24 -11.41 -0.10
N HIS A 53 -23.27 -10.09 -0.15
CA HIS A 53 -22.09 -9.22 -0.06
C HIS A 53 -21.54 -9.08 1.37
N GLN A 54 -22.20 -9.71 2.35
CA GLN A 54 -21.78 -9.70 3.74
C GLN A 54 -20.64 -10.70 3.95
N THR A 55 -19.49 -10.17 4.38
CA THR A 55 -18.27 -10.93 4.59
C THR A 55 -18.18 -11.43 6.03
N ASP A 56 -18.29 -12.74 6.23
CA ASP A 56 -17.97 -13.41 7.50
C ASP A 56 -16.45 -13.56 7.73
N ILE A 57 -15.60 -12.96 6.88
CA ILE A 57 -14.15 -13.02 7.04
C ILE A 57 -13.72 -12.07 8.16
N SER A 58 -13.56 -12.63 9.34
CA SER A 58 -13.13 -11.93 10.56
C SER A 58 -11.63 -11.66 10.62
N ALA A 59 -10.80 -12.42 9.89
CA ALA A 59 -9.37 -12.19 9.88
C ALA A 59 -9.09 -10.76 9.38
N LEU A 60 -8.18 -10.07 10.05
CA LEU A 60 -7.74 -8.71 9.70
C LEU A 60 -6.24 -8.66 9.36
N SER A 61 -5.60 -9.83 9.32
CA SER A 61 -4.20 -10.02 8.93
C SER A 61 -4.06 -11.28 8.10
N TRP A 62 -3.18 -11.24 7.10
CA TRP A 62 -2.88 -12.37 6.22
C TRP A 62 -1.40 -12.45 5.94
N HIS A 63 -0.92 -13.68 5.83
CA HIS A 63 0.43 -14.00 5.40
C HIS A 63 0.36 -14.91 4.18
N PHE A 64 1.08 -14.55 3.12
CA PHE A 64 1.17 -15.27 1.85
C PHE A 64 2.65 -15.61 1.58
N PRO A 65 3.19 -16.70 2.19
CA PRO A 65 4.61 -17.04 2.08
C PRO A 65 5.06 -17.25 0.63
N SER A 66 4.20 -17.85 -0.22
CA SER A 66 4.51 -18.18 -1.61
C SER A 66 4.81 -16.98 -2.51
N VAL A 67 4.42 -15.78 -2.09
CA VAL A 67 4.67 -14.53 -2.80
C VAL A 67 5.42 -13.51 -1.93
N HIS A 68 5.87 -13.92 -0.74
CA HIS A 68 6.58 -13.08 0.24
C HIS A 68 5.79 -11.81 0.62
N GLU A 69 4.52 -11.98 0.94
CA GLU A 69 3.65 -10.85 1.28
C GLU A 69 2.93 -11.04 2.63
N VAL A 70 2.82 -9.97 3.40
CA VAL A 70 2.05 -9.93 4.63
C VAL A 70 1.25 -8.64 4.71
N TYR A 71 0.01 -8.72 5.18
CA TYR A 71 -0.92 -7.59 5.24
C TYR A 71 -1.66 -7.55 6.56
N ALA A 72 -2.00 -6.35 7.02
CA ALA A 72 -2.89 -6.08 8.14
C ALA A 72 -3.81 -4.90 7.85
N ARG A 73 -5.08 -4.96 8.25
CA ARG A 73 -6.09 -3.90 8.04
C ARG A 73 -6.91 -3.58 9.28
N VAL A 74 -7.26 -2.32 9.50
CA VAL A 74 -8.12 -1.95 10.63
C VAL A 74 -9.51 -2.57 10.50
N SER A 75 -10.07 -2.54 9.29
CA SER A 75 -11.35 -3.16 8.99
C SER A 75 -11.45 -3.48 7.49
N TRP A 76 -12.61 -3.98 7.07
CA TRP A 76 -12.97 -4.14 5.66
C TRP A 76 -13.69 -2.92 5.08
N ASN A 77 -13.73 -1.78 5.75
CA ASN A 77 -14.41 -0.61 5.24
C ASN A 77 -13.52 0.16 4.24
N PRO A 78 -14.09 0.71 3.17
CA PRO A 78 -13.36 1.59 2.28
C PRO A 78 -12.74 2.76 3.04
N GLY A 79 -11.48 3.07 2.73
CA GLY A 79 -10.77 4.20 3.32
C GLY A 79 -10.08 3.93 4.65
N ASP A 80 -10.38 2.82 5.32
CA ASP A 80 -9.69 2.45 6.55
C ASP A 80 -8.22 2.07 6.29
N LEU A 81 -7.42 2.11 7.36
CA LEU A 81 -5.99 1.79 7.30
C LEU A 81 -5.77 0.34 6.88
N LEU A 82 -4.90 0.17 5.88
CA LEU A 82 -4.35 -1.11 5.44
C LEU A 82 -2.84 -0.92 5.29
N THR A 83 -2.07 -1.87 5.78
CA THR A 83 -0.62 -1.89 5.56
C THR A 83 -0.17 -3.28 5.14
N GLY A 84 0.92 -3.35 4.39
CA GLY A 84 1.56 -4.60 4.08
C GLY A 84 3.03 -4.43 3.75
N ILE A 85 3.72 -5.57 3.75
CA ILE A 85 5.07 -5.72 3.21
C ILE A 85 4.92 -6.68 2.02
N ARG A 86 5.27 -6.21 0.83
CA ARG A 86 5.16 -6.92 -0.45
C ARG A 86 6.54 -7.11 -1.05
N GLY A 87 7.13 -8.29 -0.87
CA GLY A 87 8.52 -8.52 -1.24
C GLY A 87 9.43 -7.48 -0.55
N GLN A 88 10.01 -6.59 -1.34
CA GLN A 88 10.93 -5.56 -0.86
C GLN A 88 10.28 -4.22 -0.51
N GLN A 89 8.95 -4.11 -0.58
CA GLN A 89 8.25 -2.83 -0.42
C GLN A 89 7.37 -2.84 0.81
N VAL A 90 7.31 -1.70 1.50
CA VAL A 90 6.30 -1.43 2.51
C VAL A 90 5.27 -0.46 1.94
N ILE A 91 4.01 -0.76 2.19
CA ILE A 91 2.88 0.04 1.74
C ILE A 91 1.92 0.34 2.88
N VAL A 92 1.46 1.59 2.95
CA VAL A 92 0.40 2.04 3.84
C VAL A 92 -0.66 2.77 3.02
N HIS A 93 -1.88 2.27 3.11
CA HIS A 93 -3.08 2.93 2.60
C HIS A 93 -3.87 3.52 3.76
N ALA A 94 -4.34 4.74 3.58
CA ALA A 94 -5.19 5.45 4.53
C ALA A 94 -6.09 6.42 3.76
N GLY A 95 -7.35 6.56 4.17
CA GLY A 95 -8.31 7.47 3.54
C GLY A 95 -8.54 7.21 2.04
N GLY A 96 -8.35 5.95 1.61
CA GLY A 96 -8.63 5.50 0.24
C GLY A 96 -7.49 5.69 -0.75
N ARG A 97 -6.28 6.03 -0.28
CA ARG A 97 -5.10 6.25 -1.13
C ARG A 97 -3.84 5.68 -0.50
N THR A 98 -2.80 5.51 -1.30
CA THR A 98 -1.46 5.15 -0.80
C THR A 98 -0.78 6.38 -0.22
N VAL A 99 -0.52 6.38 1.08
CA VAL A 99 0.16 7.51 1.78
C VAL A 99 1.64 7.24 2.03
N LEU A 100 2.06 5.98 1.89
CA LEU A 100 3.45 5.57 1.94
C LEU A 100 3.62 4.33 1.06
N LYS A 101 4.45 4.43 0.03
CA LYS A 101 4.96 3.30 -0.77
C LYS A 101 6.45 3.49 -0.97
N GLY A 102 7.24 2.69 -0.28
CA GLY A 102 8.70 2.80 -0.31
C GLY A 102 9.35 1.44 -0.20
N ASN A 103 10.64 1.38 -0.52
CA ASN A 103 11.43 0.18 -0.28
C ASN A 103 11.53 -0.04 1.22
N ALA A 104 11.31 -1.27 1.68
CA ALA A 104 11.40 -1.66 3.07
C ALA A 104 12.85 -1.61 3.59
N PHE A 105 13.83 -1.65 2.67
CA PHE A 105 15.27 -1.73 2.93
C PHE A 105 16.07 -1.17 1.75
N SER A 106 17.39 -1.07 1.92
CA SER A 106 18.34 -0.68 0.87
C SER A 106 18.29 -1.63 -0.32
N ASP A 107 18.43 -1.11 -1.55
CA ASP A 107 18.50 -1.91 -2.77
C ASP A 107 19.70 -2.88 -2.79
N THR A 108 20.69 -2.66 -1.92
CA THR A 108 21.87 -3.52 -1.76
C THR A 108 21.72 -4.61 -0.70
N ALA A 109 20.61 -4.63 0.05
CA ALA A 109 20.40 -5.60 1.11
C ALA A 109 19.92 -6.95 0.56
N GLU A 110 20.63 -8.04 0.88
CA GLU A 110 20.16 -9.39 0.60
C GLU A 110 19.05 -9.81 1.57
N VAL A 111 17.97 -10.41 1.04
CA VAL A 111 16.81 -10.85 1.83
C VAL A 111 17.17 -12.06 2.68
N HIS A 112 17.19 -11.87 4.00
CA HIS A 112 17.46 -12.95 4.97
C HIS A 112 16.19 -13.63 5.46
N THR A 113 15.09 -12.89 5.61
CA THR A 113 13.82 -13.42 6.11
C THR A 113 12.62 -12.95 5.29
N GLU A 114 11.68 -13.85 5.05
CA GLU A 114 10.39 -13.51 4.46
C GLU A 114 9.57 -12.62 5.41
N PRO A 115 8.78 -11.65 4.91
CA PRO A 115 7.90 -10.86 5.76
C PRO A 115 6.87 -11.73 6.48
N PHE A 116 6.61 -11.48 7.77
CA PHE A 116 5.68 -12.29 8.56
C PHE A 116 4.88 -11.46 9.57
N VAL A 117 3.80 -12.05 10.09
CA VAL A 117 3.06 -11.50 11.24
C VAL A 117 3.78 -11.93 12.52
N ALA A 118 4.49 -11.01 13.15
CA ALA A 118 5.25 -11.27 14.37
C ALA A 118 4.35 -11.41 15.60
N SER A 119 3.23 -10.67 15.64
CA SER A 119 2.22 -10.82 16.68
C SER A 119 0.87 -10.30 16.20
N GLU A 120 -0.21 -10.92 16.68
CA GLU A 120 -1.58 -10.53 16.39
C GLU A 120 -2.40 -10.53 17.68
N SER A 121 -3.10 -9.43 17.94
CA SER A 121 -4.12 -9.30 18.99
C SER A 121 -5.34 -8.58 18.43
N GLY A 122 -6.46 -8.62 19.15
CA GLY A 122 -7.70 -7.93 18.73
C GLY A 122 -7.51 -6.44 18.42
N ASP A 123 -6.54 -5.79 19.06
CA ASP A 123 -6.30 -4.34 18.93
C ASP A 123 -5.04 -3.99 18.13
N THR A 124 -4.14 -4.95 17.87
CA THR A 124 -2.86 -4.65 17.22
C THR A 124 -2.34 -5.81 16.39
N ALA A 125 -1.84 -5.51 15.19
CA ALA A 125 -1.06 -6.42 14.37
C ALA A 125 0.36 -5.88 14.21
N VAL A 126 1.37 -6.76 14.30
CA VAL A 126 2.77 -6.41 14.08
C VAL A 126 3.30 -7.21 12.91
N LEU A 127 3.67 -6.51 11.84
CA LEU A 127 4.34 -7.07 10.68
C LEU A 127 5.84 -6.81 10.81
N ARG A 128 6.65 -7.79 10.46
CA ARG A 128 8.10 -7.69 10.57
C ARG A 128 8.78 -8.28 9.35
N CYS A 129 9.88 -7.66 8.96
CA CYS A 129 10.82 -8.20 7.99
C CYS A 129 12.22 -7.77 8.40
N ASP A 130 13.13 -8.73 8.58
CA ASP A 130 14.50 -8.50 9.03
C ASP A 130 15.50 -8.79 7.90
N TYR A 131 16.47 -7.90 7.76
CA TYR A 131 17.63 -8.00 6.87
C TYR A 131 18.90 -7.96 7.71
N GLU A 132 20.03 -8.29 7.09
CA GLU A 132 21.33 -8.40 7.76
C GLU A 132 21.68 -7.15 8.58
N THR A 133 21.43 -5.97 8.01
CA THR A 133 21.74 -4.66 8.61
C THR A 133 20.52 -3.77 8.81
N ASP A 134 19.42 -4.07 8.10
CA ASP A 134 18.18 -3.28 8.11
C ASP A 134 17.06 -4.07 8.81
N ASN A 135 16.18 -3.37 9.51
CA ASN A 135 14.93 -4.00 9.96
C ASN A 135 13.73 -3.11 9.71
N LEU A 136 12.60 -3.76 9.40
CA LEU A 136 11.32 -3.10 9.26
C LEU A 136 10.32 -3.73 10.24
N VAL A 137 9.71 -2.87 11.06
CA VAL A 137 8.61 -3.24 11.95
C VAL A 137 7.44 -2.31 11.66
N VAL A 138 6.30 -2.89 11.34
CA VAL A 138 5.04 -2.16 11.14
C VAL A 138 4.07 -2.57 12.24
N VAL A 139 3.59 -1.60 13.02
CA VAL A 139 2.61 -1.80 14.08
C VAL A 139 1.31 -1.13 13.68
N LEU A 140 0.29 -1.94 13.35
CA LEU A 140 -1.04 -1.45 13.04
C LEU A 140 -1.94 -1.60 14.26
N HIS A 141 -2.36 -0.48 14.83
CA HIS A 141 -3.39 -0.41 15.85
C HIS A 141 -4.78 -0.34 15.18
N ARG A 142 -5.68 -1.24 15.55
CA ARG A 142 -7.04 -1.34 15.00
C ARG A 142 -7.92 -0.11 15.30
N HIS A 143 -7.45 0.81 16.12
CA HIS A 143 -8.12 2.10 16.40
C HIS A 143 -7.71 3.25 15.47
N GLY A 144 -7.10 2.95 14.31
CA GLY A 144 -6.85 3.96 13.28
C GLY A 144 -5.46 4.58 13.32
N ARG A 145 -4.45 3.82 13.77
CA ARG A 145 -3.05 4.27 13.83
C ARG A 145 -2.11 3.20 13.29
N CYS A 146 -1.16 3.58 12.43
CA CYS A 146 -0.10 2.72 11.93
C CYS A 146 1.25 3.35 12.24
N LEU A 147 2.19 2.57 12.80
CA LEU A 147 3.58 2.99 12.98
C LEU A 147 4.46 2.15 12.06
N VAL A 148 5.29 2.81 11.26
CA VAL A 148 6.31 2.16 10.45
C VAL A 148 7.67 2.55 11.00
N GLN A 149 8.43 1.56 11.43
CA GLN A 149 9.76 1.73 12.01
C GLN A 149 10.78 1.05 11.12
N ARG A 150 11.74 1.81 10.62
CA ARG A 150 12.87 1.32 9.85
C ARG A 150 14.15 1.61 10.60
N ARG A 151 14.97 0.59 10.88
CA ARG A 151 16.37 0.78 11.28
C ARG A 151 17.24 0.65 10.03
N SER A 152 17.98 1.70 9.71
CA SER A 152 18.95 1.74 8.62
C SER A 152 19.87 2.94 8.80
N SER A 153 21.06 2.88 8.20
CA SER A 153 21.96 4.04 8.05
C SER A 153 21.64 4.90 6.83
N GLU A 154 20.77 4.43 5.94
CA GLU A 154 20.47 5.10 4.67
C GLU A 154 19.20 5.95 4.75
N ASP A 155 19.16 7.00 3.93
CA ASP A 155 17.94 7.76 3.71
C ASP A 155 16.81 6.85 3.25
N TRP A 156 15.59 7.17 3.69
CA TRP A 156 14.41 6.47 3.26
C TRP A 156 13.56 7.36 2.40
N THR A 157 13.34 6.93 1.15
CA THR A 157 12.54 7.65 0.18
C THR A 157 11.30 6.84 -0.16
N TRP A 158 10.14 7.50 -0.20
CA TRP A 158 8.89 6.88 -0.60
C TRP A 158 8.02 7.83 -1.41
N THR A 159 7.04 7.25 -2.10
CA THR A 159 6.01 8.00 -2.81
C THR A 159 4.70 8.00 -2.04
N CYS A 160 3.89 9.05 -2.26
CA CYS A 160 2.55 9.15 -1.72
C CYS A 160 1.59 9.82 -2.72
N GLN A 161 0.33 9.39 -2.68
CA GLN A 161 -0.72 9.81 -3.61
C GLN A 161 -1.49 11.04 -3.13
N GLY A 162 -1.98 11.81 -4.11
CA GLY A 162 -2.74 13.04 -3.88
C GLY A 162 -1.84 14.24 -3.58
N SER A 163 -2.46 15.28 -3.02
CA SER A 163 -1.83 16.57 -2.76
C SER A 163 -1.94 16.89 -1.27
N PRO A 164 -1.14 16.25 -0.40
CA PRO A 164 -1.13 16.59 1.01
C PRO A 164 -0.56 17.99 1.23
N ASP A 165 -1.08 18.67 2.24
CA ASP A 165 -0.40 19.79 2.87
C ASP A 165 0.87 19.27 3.54
N PHE A 166 1.97 20.02 3.42
CA PHE A 166 3.26 19.66 3.97
C PHE A 166 3.70 20.65 5.04
N GLY A 167 4.05 20.11 6.21
CA GLY A 167 4.72 20.82 7.30
C GLY A 167 6.13 20.30 7.54
N PRO A 168 6.84 20.81 8.57
CA PRO A 168 8.23 20.45 8.82
C PRO A 168 8.49 18.95 9.01
N ASP A 169 7.54 18.25 9.62
CA ASP A 169 7.61 16.84 10.01
C ASP A 169 6.30 16.09 9.76
N TRP A 170 5.38 16.65 8.96
CA TRP A 170 4.08 16.03 8.70
C TRP A 170 3.56 16.26 7.29
N LEU A 171 2.68 15.34 6.88
CA LEU A 171 1.82 15.43 5.69
C LEU A 171 0.37 15.27 6.14
N SER A 172 -0.53 16.13 5.65
CA SER A 172 -1.96 16.07 5.97
C SER A 172 -2.80 16.07 4.70
N TRP A 173 -3.79 15.19 4.65
CA TRP A 173 -4.74 15.12 3.55
C TRP A 173 -6.12 15.64 4.00
N GLU A 174 -6.88 16.19 3.06
CA GLU A 174 -8.23 16.76 3.29
C GLU A 174 -9.23 15.80 3.93
N ASN A 175 -8.97 14.48 3.88
CA ASN A 175 -9.83 13.44 4.43
C ASN A 175 -9.47 13.06 5.89
N GLY A 176 -8.69 13.89 6.58
CA GLY A 176 -8.29 13.69 7.98
C GLY A 176 -7.15 12.69 8.17
N VAL A 177 -6.52 12.22 7.09
CA VAL A 177 -5.30 11.41 7.21
C VAL A 177 -4.12 12.30 7.51
N VAL A 178 -3.33 11.94 8.52
CA VAL A 178 -2.10 12.62 8.88
C VAL A 178 -0.97 11.61 8.95
N LEU A 179 0.16 11.93 8.31
CA LEU A 179 1.43 11.23 8.45
C LEU A 179 2.41 12.14 9.19
N THR A 180 3.07 11.63 10.22
CA THR A 180 4.06 12.36 11.02
C THR A 180 5.38 11.60 11.08
N VAL A 181 6.49 12.31 10.85
CA VAL A 181 7.85 11.82 11.05
C VAL A 181 8.19 11.95 12.53
N VAL A 182 8.07 10.85 13.26
CA VAL A 182 8.31 10.80 14.72
C VAL A 182 9.81 10.72 15.04
N GLN A 183 10.58 10.05 14.19
CA GLN A 183 12.04 9.99 14.29
C GLN A 183 12.68 10.04 12.90
N GLY A 184 13.84 10.70 12.83
CA GLY A 184 14.48 11.07 11.57
C GLY A 184 14.24 12.54 11.25
N THR A 185 14.82 13.01 10.15
CA THR A 185 14.70 14.40 9.71
C THR A 185 14.27 14.43 8.26
N VAL A 186 13.26 15.24 7.92
CA VAL A 186 12.90 15.46 6.52
C VAL A 186 14.07 16.10 5.79
N LYS A 187 14.56 15.41 4.76
CA LYS A 187 15.67 15.86 3.93
C LYS A 187 15.18 16.57 2.67
N ASP A 188 14.14 16.03 2.06
CA ASP A 188 13.61 16.53 0.79
C ASP A 188 12.11 16.21 0.65
N TRP A 189 11.37 17.13 0.03
CA TRP A 189 9.96 16.98 -0.32
C TRP A 189 9.75 17.50 -1.74
N ARG A 190 9.28 16.63 -2.62
CA ARG A 190 9.08 16.93 -4.04
C ARG A 190 7.65 16.59 -4.45
N PRO A 191 6.71 17.56 -4.38
CA PRO A 191 5.32 17.32 -4.73
C PRO A 191 5.17 17.03 -6.23
N GLY A 192 4.40 16.00 -6.57
CA GLY A 192 4.12 15.61 -7.96
C GLY A 192 5.35 15.21 -8.79
N ALA A 193 6.46 14.85 -8.15
CA ALA A 193 7.73 14.58 -8.83
C ALA A 193 7.90 13.14 -9.31
N PHE A 194 6.99 12.24 -8.97
CA PHE A 194 7.02 10.85 -9.41
C PHE A 194 5.86 10.57 -10.36
N ARG A 195 6.15 9.85 -11.44
CA ARG A 195 5.14 9.25 -12.32
C ARG A 195 5.45 7.77 -12.39
N GLU A 196 4.50 6.94 -11.96
CA GLU A 196 4.66 5.50 -12.08
C GLU A 196 4.65 5.12 -13.57
N GLU A 197 5.67 4.35 -13.97
CA GLU A 197 5.71 3.74 -15.29
C GLU A 197 4.94 2.41 -15.22
N ILE A 198 3.93 2.26 -16.06
CA ILE A 198 3.12 1.04 -16.08
C ILE A 198 3.77 0.07 -17.05
N VAL A 199 4.45 -0.94 -16.51
CA VAL A 199 5.13 -1.95 -17.32
C VAL A 199 4.49 -3.32 -17.11
N VAL A 200 4.11 -3.96 -18.22
CA VAL A 200 3.47 -5.29 -18.24
C VAL A 200 4.28 -6.27 -19.11
N GLY A 201 3.83 -7.53 -19.16
CA GLY A 201 4.46 -8.55 -20.01
C GLY A 201 5.91 -8.85 -19.64
N ASN A 202 6.20 -9.02 -18.34
CA ASN A 202 7.54 -9.25 -17.80
C ASN A 202 8.54 -8.12 -18.08
N GLY A 203 8.09 -6.86 -18.01
CA GLY A 203 8.96 -5.71 -18.19
C GLY A 203 9.19 -5.31 -19.65
N LEU A 204 8.57 -6.01 -20.61
CA LEU A 204 8.82 -5.82 -22.04
C LEU A 204 7.88 -4.82 -22.70
N LEU A 205 6.76 -4.49 -22.06
CA LEU A 205 5.78 -3.56 -22.59
C LEU A 205 5.52 -2.44 -21.59
N VAL A 206 6.09 -1.27 -21.86
CA VAL A 206 5.75 -0.02 -21.19
C VAL A 206 4.46 0.52 -21.80
N LEU A 207 3.50 0.83 -20.94
CA LEU A 207 2.22 1.42 -21.32
C LEU A 207 2.23 2.92 -20.99
N GLU A 208 1.68 3.71 -21.90
CA GLU A 208 1.43 5.12 -21.66
C GLU A 208 0.12 5.29 -20.89
N ASP A 209 0.19 6.09 -19.85
CA ASP A 209 -0.99 6.56 -19.14
C ASP A 209 -1.41 7.95 -19.69
N PRO A 210 -2.60 8.08 -20.33
CA PRO A 210 -3.05 9.33 -20.93
C PRO A 210 -3.46 10.42 -19.92
N ALA A 211 -3.61 10.11 -18.63
CA ALA A 211 -3.98 11.10 -17.61
C ALA A 211 -3.17 10.94 -16.32
N PRO A 212 -1.83 10.79 -16.42
CA PRO A 212 -0.99 10.21 -15.39
C PRO A 212 -1.18 10.86 -14.03
N ALA A 213 -1.43 10.03 -13.02
CA ALA A 213 -1.37 10.52 -11.65
C ALA A 213 0.10 10.75 -11.29
N THR A 214 0.42 11.95 -10.83
CA THR A 214 1.72 12.25 -10.24
C THR A 214 1.66 11.98 -8.75
N GLU A 215 2.66 11.27 -8.24
CA GLU A 215 2.85 11.05 -6.82
C GLU A 215 3.93 12.02 -6.29
N SER A 216 3.84 12.32 -5.01
CA SER A 216 4.83 13.15 -4.33
C SER A 216 5.90 12.28 -3.68
N ILE A 217 7.14 12.75 -3.66
CA ILE A 217 8.27 12.03 -3.07
C ILE A 217 8.68 12.70 -1.76
N LEU A 218 8.82 11.91 -0.69
CA LEU A 218 9.42 12.35 0.57
C LEU A 218 10.69 11.53 0.84
N SER A 219 11.75 12.21 1.26
CA SER A 219 13.00 11.58 1.70
C SER A 219 13.32 11.97 3.15
N ILE A 220 13.57 10.98 4.00
CA ILE A 220 13.90 11.14 5.42
C ILE A 220 15.30 10.61 5.68
N GLN A 221 16.12 11.41 6.37
CA GLN A 221 17.39 10.95 6.91
C GLN A 221 17.18 10.26 8.27
N PRO A 222 17.84 9.11 8.54
CA PRO A 222 17.78 8.47 9.85
C PRO A 222 18.27 9.37 10.97
N SER A 223 17.71 9.17 12.17
CA SER A 223 18.25 9.76 13.39
C SER A 223 19.68 9.27 13.68
N ASN A 224 20.38 9.90 14.62
CA ASN A 224 21.72 9.49 15.04
C ASN A 224 21.82 8.04 15.55
N ARG A 225 20.68 7.39 15.84
CA ARG A 225 20.60 5.97 16.23
C ARG A 225 20.30 5.04 15.04
N GLY A 226 20.34 5.54 13.81
CA GLY A 226 20.00 4.80 12.61
C GLY A 226 18.53 4.40 12.55
N GLN A 227 17.63 5.22 13.08
CA GLN A 227 16.19 4.92 13.11
C GLN A 227 15.37 6.00 12.40
N ILE A 228 14.41 5.56 11.60
CA ILE A 228 13.31 6.35 11.06
C ILE A 228 12.01 5.76 11.59
N VAL A 229 11.14 6.63 12.12
CA VAL A 229 9.81 6.23 12.59
C VAL A 229 8.79 7.18 11.98
N VAL A 230 7.83 6.60 11.28
CA VAL A 230 6.71 7.32 10.68
C VAL A 230 5.43 6.81 11.31
N GLU A 231 4.52 7.72 11.60
CA GLU A 231 3.20 7.43 12.10
C GLU A 231 2.15 7.89 11.10
N VAL A 232 1.14 7.06 10.84
CA VAL A 232 -0.04 7.40 10.05
C VAL A 232 -1.28 7.27 10.93
N ARG A 233 -2.13 8.30 10.96
CA ARG A 233 -3.41 8.31 11.66
C ARG A 233 -4.54 8.72 10.73
N ILE A 234 -5.74 8.21 11.03
CA ILE A 234 -6.99 8.77 10.50
C ILE A 234 -7.65 9.51 11.65
N GLU A 235 -7.63 10.84 11.62
CA GLU A 235 -8.40 11.66 12.54
C GLU A 235 -9.88 11.58 12.14
N LYS A 236 -10.73 11.12 13.06
CA LYS A 236 -12.18 11.10 12.80
C LYS A 236 -12.70 12.53 12.92
N HIS A 237 -13.25 13.05 11.83
CA HIS A 237 -14.10 14.25 11.84
C HIS A 237 -15.45 13.95 12.51
#